data_AF-A0AAJ1EUA1-F1
#
_entry.id   AF-A0AAJ1EUA1-F1
#
_cell.length_a   1.000
_cell.length_b   1.000
_cell.length_c   1.000
_cell.angle_alpha   90.00
_cell.angle_beta   90.00
_cell.angle_gamma   90.00
#
_symmetry.space_group_name_H-M   'P 1'
#
loop_
_entity.id
_entity.type
_entity.pdbx_description
1 polymer ?
#
loop_
_entity_poly.entity_id
_entity_poly.type
_entity_poly.pdbx_seq_one_letter_code
_entity_poly.pdbx_strand_id
1 'polypeptide(L)'
;MFYMIEFDQKPGIKGRQVAEAYQRFANHFAKLLPQFKLVGLFSRDLYMGHRPQYLALWEFSAYADLDAWNHLWTTDEEGRRLAQELSELAQDWDAKVMAKLL
;
A
#
# COMPACT_ATOMS: atom_id res chain seq x y z
N MET A 1 -14.36 -3.68 4.85
CA MET A 1 -13.19 -4.50 5.23
C MET A 1 -11.93 -3.69 4.98
N PHE A 2 -10.81 -4.08 5.57
CA PHE A 2 -9.55 -3.38 5.41
C PHE A 2 -8.46 -4.28 4.88
N TYR A 3 -7.65 -3.77 3.95
CA TYR A 3 -6.41 -4.39 3.52
C TYR A 3 -5.26 -3.56 4.07
N MET A 4 -4.55 -4.13 5.03
CA MET A 4 -3.44 -3.48 5.71
C MET A 4 -2.13 -4.01 5.15
N ILE A 5 -1.22 -3.09 4.84
CA ILE A 5 0.09 -3.39 4.31
C ILE A 5 1.12 -2.71 5.20
N GLU A 6 2.07 -3.48 5.72
CA GLU A 6 3.16 -2.98 6.54
C GLU A 6 4.49 -3.24 5.83
N PHE A 7 5.42 -2.30 5.91
CA PHE A 7 6.72 -2.42 5.24
C PHE A 7 7.76 -1.47 5.85
N ASP A 8 9.03 -1.76 5.60
CA ASP A 8 10.15 -0.88 5.93
C ASP A 8 10.67 -0.17 4.68
N GLN A 9 11.27 1.00 4.86
CA GLN A 9 12.09 1.60 3.80
C GLN A 9 13.46 0.91 3.75
N LYS A 10 14.07 0.82 2.57
CA LYS A 10 15.44 0.34 2.43
C LYS A 10 16.46 1.32 3.02
N PRO A 11 17.66 0.84 3.40
CA PRO A 11 18.73 1.70 3.90
C PRO A 11 19.06 2.84 2.93
N GLY A 12 19.23 4.06 3.46
CA GLY A 12 19.56 5.25 2.66
C GLY A 12 18.39 5.93 1.96
N ILE A 13 17.19 5.32 1.94
CA ILE A 13 15.98 5.92 1.38
C ILE A 13 15.39 6.92 2.39
N LYS A 14 15.01 8.11 1.91
CA LYS A 14 14.30 9.11 2.70
C LYS A 14 12.81 8.82 2.71
N GLY A 15 12.15 8.99 3.85
CA GLY A 15 10.71 8.73 3.97
C GLY A 15 9.83 9.53 3.00
N ARG A 16 10.27 10.74 2.63
CA ARG A 16 9.61 11.53 1.57
C ARG A 16 9.57 10.81 0.21
N GLN A 17 10.63 10.10 -0.16
CA GLN A 17 10.67 9.33 -1.42
C GLN A 17 9.64 8.20 -1.41
N VAL A 18 9.53 7.51 -0.27
CA VAL A 18 8.51 6.46 -0.05
C VAL A 18 7.11 7.04 -0.15
N ALA A 19 6.83 8.12 0.57
CA ALA A 19 5.51 8.76 0.58
C ALA A 19 5.09 9.24 -0.82
N GLU A 20 6.02 9.88 -1.56
CA GLU A 20 5.75 10.34 -2.93
C GLU A 20 5.51 9.18 -3.91
N ALA A 21 6.30 8.10 -3.83
CA ALA A 21 6.11 6.91 -4.66
C ALA A 21 4.79 6.20 -4.33
N TYR A 22 4.47 6.04 -3.05
CA TYR A 22 3.21 5.45 -2.61
C TYR A 22 2.01 6.30 -3.04
N GLN A 23 2.12 7.63 -2.98
CA GLN A 23 1.05 8.52 -3.45
C GLN A 23 0.78 8.35 -4.95
N ARG A 24 1.84 8.23 -5.79
CA ARG A 24 1.68 7.96 -7.22
C ARG A 24 1.00 6.62 -7.47
N PHE A 25 1.50 5.57 -6.81
CA PHE A 25 0.88 4.24 -6.84
C PHE A 25 -0.60 4.33 -6.45
N ALA A 26 -0.91 4.91 -5.29
CA ALA A 26 -2.27 4.95 -4.79
C ALA A 26 -3.22 5.77 -5.68
N ASN A 27 -2.77 6.90 -6.21
CA ASN A 27 -3.55 7.72 -7.14
C ASN A 27 -3.85 7.01 -8.45
N HIS A 28 -2.95 6.15 -8.91
CA HIS A 28 -3.16 5.34 -10.11
C HIS A 28 -4.22 4.27 -9.86
N PHE A 29 -4.04 3.46 -8.81
CA PHE A 29 -4.99 2.38 -8.46
C PHE A 29 -6.37 2.91 -8.09
N ALA A 30 -6.47 4.04 -7.39
CA ALA A 30 -7.76 4.64 -7.04
C ALA A 30 -8.59 5.08 -8.27
N LYS A 31 -7.96 5.34 -9.43
CA LYS A 31 -8.68 5.63 -10.69
C LYS A 31 -9.26 4.36 -11.31
N LEU A 32 -8.52 3.26 -11.24
CA LEU A 32 -8.89 1.99 -11.85
C LEU A 32 -9.89 1.21 -10.98
N LEU A 33 -9.79 1.35 -9.66
CA LEU A 33 -10.60 0.63 -8.68
C LEU A 33 -11.16 1.59 -7.62
N PRO A 34 -12.11 2.48 -7.96
CA PRO A 34 -12.61 3.54 -7.07
C PRO A 34 -13.28 3.02 -5.77
N GLN A 35 -13.73 1.77 -5.78
CA GLN A 35 -14.32 1.10 -4.62
C GLN A 35 -13.27 0.60 -3.61
N PHE A 36 -11.99 0.59 -3.98
CA PHE A 36 -10.87 0.19 -3.14
C PHE A 36 -10.06 1.42 -2.75
N LYS A 37 -10.37 1.98 -1.59
CA LYS A 37 -9.98 3.33 -1.20
C LYS A 37 -8.79 3.32 -0.26
N LEU A 38 -7.78 4.13 -0.53
CA LEU A 38 -6.72 4.37 0.45
C LEU A 38 -7.29 5.20 1.60
N VAL A 39 -7.32 4.62 2.80
CA VAL A 39 -7.63 5.34 4.05
C VAL A 39 -6.45 6.23 4.44
N GLY A 40 -5.24 5.72 4.30
CA GLY A 40 -4.03 6.50 4.51
C GLY A 40 -2.74 5.68 4.46
N LEU A 41 -1.63 6.41 4.29
CA LEU A 41 -0.27 5.93 4.54
C LEU A 41 0.23 6.60 5.82
N PHE A 42 0.65 5.79 6.78
CA PHE A 42 1.11 6.21 8.09
C PHE A 42 2.57 5.80 8.25
N SER A 43 3.36 6.68 8.85
CA SER A 43 4.72 6.36 9.30
C SER A 43 4.74 6.37 10.82
N ARG A 44 5.46 5.43 11.42
CA ARG A 44 5.73 5.45 12.86
C ARG A 44 6.53 6.71 13.23
N ASP A 45 6.04 7.43 14.22
CA ASP A 45 6.74 8.60 14.79
C ASP A 45 7.65 8.19 15.98
N LEU A 46 8.71 8.95 16.21
CA LEU A 46 9.61 8.88 17.37
C LEU A 46 10.19 7.49 17.72
N TYR A 47 10.29 6.57 16.76
CA TYR A 47 10.73 5.18 16.98
C TYR A 47 9.92 4.42 18.06
N MET A 48 8.70 4.86 18.39
CA MET A 48 7.86 4.16 19.35
C MET A 48 7.18 2.95 18.70
N GLY A 49 7.53 1.75 19.17
CA GLY A 49 6.97 0.48 18.67
C GLY A 49 7.95 -0.34 17.81
N HIS A 50 7.64 -1.61 17.57
CA HIS A 50 8.45 -2.51 16.74
C HIS A 50 8.24 -2.26 15.24
N ARG A 51 9.20 -2.69 14.40
CA ARG A 51 9.07 -2.69 12.93
C ARG A 51 7.77 -3.39 12.50
N PRO A 52 7.17 -3.03 11.36
CA PRO A 52 7.70 -2.15 10.30
C PRO A 52 7.50 -0.62 10.52
N GLN A 53 8.14 0.20 9.68
CA GLN A 53 8.13 1.67 9.78
C GLN A 53 6.88 2.32 9.16
N TYR A 54 6.30 1.70 8.14
CA TYR A 54 5.16 2.22 7.41
C TYR A 54 3.97 1.26 7.47
N LEU A 55 2.78 1.84 7.50
CA LEU A 55 1.50 1.15 7.40
C LEU A 55 0.64 1.87 6.36
N ALA A 56 0.15 1.14 5.38
CA ALA A 56 -0.89 1.61 4.48
C ALA A 56 -2.18 0.84 4.77
N LEU A 57 -3.28 1.58 4.85
CA LEU A 57 -4.60 1.02 5.12
C LEU A 57 -5.52 1.33 3.96
N TRP A 58 -6.09 0.28 3.37
CA TRP A 58 -7.06 0.38 2.30
C TRP A 58 -8.41 -0.15 2.77
N GLU A 59 -9.49 0.49 2.35
CA GLU A 59 -10.86 0.08 2.63
C GLU A 59 -11.52 -0.45 1.36
N PHE A 60 -12.23 -1.56 1.49
CA PHE A 60 -12.97 -2.19 0.39
C PHE A 60 -14.23 -2.87 0.92
N SER A 61 -15.17 -3.17 0.01
CA SER A 61 -16.53 -3.58 0.39
C SER A 61 -16.76 -5.09 0.27
N ALA A 62 -16.10 -5.76 -0.67
CA ALA A 62 -16.25 -7.19 -0.92
C ALA A 62 -14.92 -7.86 -1.32
N TYR A 63 -14.77 -9.17 -1.08
CA TYR A 63 -13.59 -9.92 -1.54
C TYR A 63 -13.40 -9.86 -3.07
N ALA A 64 -14.49 -9.71 -3.84
CA ALA A 64 -14.41 -9.47 -5.28
C ALA A 64 -13.60 -8.20 -5.64
N ASP A 65 -13.50 -7.21 -4.75
CA ASP A 65 -12.66 -6.04 -4.96
C ASP A 65 -11.16 -6.38 -4.86
N LEU A 66 -10.79 -7.37 -4.02
CA LEU A 66 -9.43 -7.90 -3.96
C LEU A 66 -9.11 -8.72 -5.21
N ASP A 67 -10.08 -9.49 -5.72
CA ASP A 67 -9.91 -10.21 -6.98
C ASP A 67 -9.69 -9.25 -8.15
N ALA A 68 -10.43 -8.14 -8.18
CA ALA A 68 -10.27 -7.07 -9.16
C ALA A 68 -8.90 -6.39 -9.05
N TRP A 69 -8.46 -6.05 -7.82
CA TRP A 69 -7.09 -5.57 -7.59
C TRP A 69 -6.08 -6.59 -8.12
N ASN A 70 -6.24 -7.86 -7.78
CA ASN A 70 -5.30 -8.90 -8.17
C ASN A 70 -5.21 -9.05 -9.70
N HIS A 71 -6.35 -8.91 -10.39
CA HIS A 71 -6.40 -8.92 -11.85
C HIS A 71 -5.62 -7.76 -12.49
N LEU A 72 -5.59 -6.58 -11.86
CA LEU A 72 -4.80 -5.44 -12.35
C LEU A 72 -3.31 -5.77 -12.43
N TRP A 73 -2.78 -6.64 -11.57
CA TRP A 73 -1.38 -7.09 -11.70
C TRP A 73 -1.07 -7.77 -13.03
N THR A 74 -2.07 -8.33 -13.71
CA THR A 74 -1.90 -8.96 -15.02
C THR A 74 -2.11 -8.01 -16.20
N THR A 75 -2.97 -7.00 -16.04
CA THR A 75 -3.43 -6.16 -17.16
C THR A 75 -2.87 -4.73 -17.14
N ASP A 76 -2.44 -4.22 -16.00
CA ASP A 76 -2.02 -2.83 -15.83
C ASP A 76 -0.49 -2.68 -15.75
N GLU A 77 0.12 -2.38 -16.90
CA GLU A 77 1.58 -2.17 -17.01
C GLU A 77 2.09 -1.00 -16.17
N GLU A 78 1.35 0.10 -16.11
CA GLU A 78 1.76 1.28 -15.36
C GLU A 78 1.66 1.03 -13.85
N GLY A 79 0.61 0.35 -13.38
CA GLY A 79 0.49 -0.08 -11.99
C GLY A 79 1.63 -1.00 -11.58
N ARG A 80 2.02 -1.96 -12.44
CA ARG A 80 3.20 -2.80 -12.22
C ARG A 80 4.49 -1.99 -12.15
N ARG A 81 4.69 -1.02 -13.04
CA ARG A 81 5.86 -0.14 -13.04
C ARG A 81 5.95 0.67 -11.74
N LEU A 82 4.84 1.23 -11.28
CA LEU A 82 4.75 1.99 -10.02
C LEU A 82 5.01 1.10 -8.80
N ALA A 83 4.51 -0.13 -8.81
CA ALA A 83 4.77 -1.11 -7.75
C ALA A 83 6.24 -1.54 -7.70
N GLN A 84 6.87 -1.71 -8.86
CA GLN A 84 8.30 -2.00 -8.96
C GLN A 84 9.13 -0.84 -8.39
N GLU A 85 8.82 0.39 -8.77
CA GLU A 85 9.44 1.61 -8.23
C GLU A 85 9.31 1.67 -6.69
N LEU A 86 8.14 1.33 -6.16
CA LEU A 86 7.93 1.27 -4.71
C LEU A 86 8.74 0.13 -4.06
N SER A 87 8.87 -1.02 -4.72
CA SER A 87 9.68 -2.17 -4.27
C SER A 87 11.18 -1.90 -4.31
N GLU A 88 11.63 -0.93 -5.10
CA GLU A 88 13.02 -0.45 -5.07
C GLU A 88 13.30 0.35 -3.80
N LEU A 89 12.29 1.03 -3.25
CA LEU A 89 12.39 1.91 -2.08
C LEU A 89 12.08 1.22 -0.75
N ALA A 90 11.27 0.17 -0.78
CA ALA A 90 10.74 -0.51 0.40
C ALA A 90 11.03 -2.02 0.40
N GLN A 91 10.98 -2.62 1.59
CA GLN A 91 11.31 -4.01 1.87
C GLN A 91 10.43 -4.55 3.01
N ASP A 92 10.57 -5.85 3.29
CA ASP A 92 9.92 -6.51 4.43
C ASP A 92 8.39 -6.32 4.42
N TRP A 93 7.79 -6.47 3.25
CA TRP A 93 6.35 -6.34 3.02
C TRP A 93 5.56 -7.44 3.73
N ASP A 94 4.60 -7.06 4.56
CA ASP A 94 3.56 -7.92 5.12
C ASP A 94 2.18 -7.33 4.79
N ALA A 95 1.20 -8.19 4.52
CA ALA A 95 -0.15 -7.73 4.22
C ALA A 95 -1.21 -8.68 4.75
N LYS A 96 -2.32 -8.10 5.25
CA LYS A 96 -3.44 -8.85 5.82
C LYS A 96 -4.78 -8.16 5.60
N VAL A 97 -5.81 -8.99 5.43
CA VAL A 97 -7.20 -8.54 5.41
C VAL A 97 -7.74 -8.52 6.84
N MET A 98 -8.35 -7.42 7.23
CA MET A 98 -8.91 -7.19 8.54
C MET A 98 -10.39 -6.84 8.44
N ALA A 99 -11.18 -7.35 9.37
CA ALA A 99 -12.57 -6.94 9.56
C ALA A 99 -12.66 -5.94 10.72
N LYS A 100 -13.49 -4.91 10.55
CA LYS A 100 -13.85 -4.00 11.65
C LYS A 100 -14.78 -4.76 12.59
N LEU A 101 -14.43 -4.81 13.88
CA LEU A 101 -15.26 -5.46 14.91
C LEU A 101 -16.15 -4.46 15.67
N LEU A 102 -15.72 -3.20 15.77
CA LEU A 102 -16.39 -2.09 16.47
C LEU A 102 -16.31 -0.83 15.61
#